data_AF-A0A800JXV2-F1
#
_entry.id   AF-A0A800JXV2-F1
#
_cell.length_a   1.000
_cell.length_b   1.000
_cell.length_c   1.000
_cell.angle_alpha   90.00
_cell.angle_beta   90.00
_cell.angle_gamma   90.00
#
_symmetry.space_group_name_H-M   'P 1'
#
loop_
_entity.id
_entity.type
_entity.pdbx_description
1 polymer ?
#
loop_
_entity_poly.entity_id
_entity_poly.type
_entity_poly.pdbx_seq_one_letter_code
_entity_poly.pdbx_strand_id
1 'polypeptide(L)' 'MDQLTPRQIVAELDKYIVGQDDAKKAVAIALRNRWRRQRVEDELRDEIMPNNLILIGPTGVG' A
#
# COMPACT_ATOMS: atom_id res chain seq x y z
N MET A 1 -1.26 -13.90 -0.35
CA MET A 1 -1.70 -12.52 -0.58
C MET A 1 -1.76 -12.30 -2.07
N ASP A 2 -2.96 -12.08 -2.59
CA ASP A 2 -3.24 -12.02 -4.02
C ASP A 2 -2.40 -10.97 -4.74
N GLN A 3 -2.08 -11.25 -6.00
CA GLN A 3 -1.19 -10.46 -6.87
C GLN A 3 -1.79 -9.10 -7.29
N LEU A 4 -2.63 -8.50 -6.44
CA LEU A 4 -3.37 -7.29 -6.73
C LEU A 4 -2.42 -6.17 -7.13
N THR A 5 -2.78 -5.51 -8.23
CA THR A 5 -2.15 -4.27 -8.65
C THR A 5 -2.60 -3.13 -7.72
N PRO A 6 -1.84 -2.03 -7.62
CA PRO A 6 -2.26 -0.90 -6.80
C PRO A 6 -3.67 -0.40 -7.12
N ARG A 7 -4.08 -0.42 -8.39
CA ARG A 7 -5.44 -0.03 -8.82
C ARG A 7 -6.52 -0.97 -8.28
N GLN A 8 -6.25 -2.28 -8.26
CA GLN A 8 -7.18 -3.26 -7.69
C GLN A 8 -7.28 -3.15 -6.17
N ILE A 9 -6.16 -2.83 -5.48
CA ILE A 9 -6.18 -2.58 -4.03
C ILE A 9 -7.04 -1.35 -3.72
N VAL A 10 -6.85 -0.25 -4.46
CA VAL A 10 -7.69 0.96 -4.30
C VAL A 10 -9.16 0.63 -4.55
N ALA A 11 -9.48 -0.08 -5.63
CA ALA A 11 -10.85 -0.48 -5.94
C ALA A 11 -11.48 -1.37 -4.86
N GLU A 12 -10.69 -2.19 -4.16
CA GLU A 12 -11.17 -2.96 -3.01
C GLU A 12 -11.42 -2.06 -1.81
N LEU A 13 -10.52 -1.10 -1.53
CA LEU A 13 -10.68 -0.12 -0.45
C LEU A 13 -11.88 0.79 -0.68
N ASP A 14 -12.20 1.13 -1.93
CA ASP A 14 -13.36 1.95 -2.31
C ASP A 14 -14.70 1.33 -1.90
N LYS A 15 -14.76 0.01 -1.70
CA LYS A 15 -15.99 -0.67 -1.23
C LYS A 15 -16.31 -0.37 0.23
N TYR A 16 -15.31 0.02 1.02
CA TYR A 16 -15.42 0.16 2.48
C TYR A 16 -15.15 1.57 2.99
N ILE A 17 -14.31 2.32 2.27
CA ILE A 17 -13.86 3.66 2.65
C ILE A 17 -14.31 4.63 1.57
N VAL A 18 -14.97 5.72 1.94
CA VAL A 18 -15.43 6.75 1.00
C VAL A 18 -14.39 7.87 0.94
N GLY A 19 -13.97 8.26 -0.26
CA GLY A 19 -12.93 9.30 -0.45
C GLY A 19 -11.52 8.84 -0.05
N GLN A 20 -10.70 9.75 0.47
CA GLN A 20 -9.31 9.48 0.90
C GLN A 20 -8.40 8.87 -0.18
N ASP A 21 -8.53 9.32 -1.43
CA ASP A 21 -7.85 8.74 -2.59
C ASP A 21 -6.33 8.67 -2.43
N ASP A 22 -5.73 9.72 -1.88
CA ASP A 22 -4.28 9.79 -1.65
C ASP A 22 -3.82 8.77 -0.60
N ALA A 23 -4.58 8.61 0.49
CA ALA A 23 -4.27 7.63 1.53
C ALA A 23 -4.42 6.19 1.01
N LYS A 24 -5.50 5.90 0.27
CA LYS A 24 -5.71 4.59 -0.36
C LYS A 24 -4.59 4.26 -1.33
N LYS A 25 -4.17 5.22 -2.15
CA LYS A 25 -3.08 5.06 -3.11
C LYS A 25 -1.75 4.81 -2.39
N ALA A 26 -1.44 5.55 -1.33
CA ALA A 26 -0.25 5.36 -0.53
C ALA A 26 -0.19 3.95 0.09
N VAL A 27 -1.29 3.48 0.68
CA VAL A 27 -1.41 2.13 1.25
C VAL A 27 -1.25 1.06 0.16
N ALA A 28 -1.90 1.24 -0.99
CA ALA A 28 -1.80 0.31 -2.11
C ALA A 28 -0.37 0.17 -2.65
N ILE A 29 0.37 1.28 -2.74
CA ILE A 29 1.78 1.28 -3.15
C ILE A 29 2.64 0.58 -2.10
N ALA A 30 2.46 0.88 -0.81
CA ALA A 30 3.22 0.26 0.27
C ALA A 30 3.05 -1.27 0.28
N LEU A 31 1.80 -1.75 0.14
CA LEU A 31 1.50 -3.18 0.01
C LEU A 31 2.14 -3.79 -1.23
N ARG A 32 2.06 -3.10 -2.38
CA ARG A 32 2.68 -3.58 -3.63
C ARG A 32 4.20 -3.65 -3.52
N ASN A 33 4.83 -2.70 -2.84
CA ASN A 33 6.28 -2.70 -2.62
C ASN A 33 6.72 -3.85 -1.72
N ARG A 34 5.93 -4.22 -0.69
CA ARG A 34 6.18 -5.44 0.09
C ARG A 34 6.13 -6.70 -0.78
N TRP A 35 5.16 -6.80 -1.67
CA TRP A 35 5.07 -7.92 -2.62
C TRP A 35 6.24 -7.95 -3.62
N ARG A 36 6.68 -6.78 -4.11
CA ARG A 36 7.85 -6.66 -5.00
C ARG A 36 9.14 -7.08 -4.30
N ARG A 37 9.32 -6.68 -3.04
CA ARG A 37 10.47 -7.06 -2.22
C ARG A 37 10.61 -8.58 -2.07
N GLN A 38 9.50 -9.32 -1.99
CA GLN A 38 9.53 -10.79 -1.94
C GLN A 38 9.98 -11.45 -3.26
N ARG A 39 10.09 -10.69 -4.35
CA ARG A 39 10.41 -11.18 -5.71
C ARG A 39 11.79 -10.76 -6.21
N VAL A 40 12.54 -9.98 -5.44
CA VAL A 40 13.94 -9.71 -5.75
C VAL A 40 14.83 -10.80 -5.16
N GLU A 41 16.06 -10.91 -5.67
CA GLU A 41 17.09 -11.80 -5.12
C GLU A 41 17.43 -11.43 -3.66
N ASP A 42 17.90 -12.40 -2.89
CA ASP A 42 17.98 -12.29 -1.43
C ASP A 42 18.93 -11.17 -0.97
N GLU A 43 20.06 -10.93 -1.65
CA GLU A 43 20.97 -9.82 -1.32
C GLU A 43 20.28 -8.45 -1.44
N LEU A 44 19.55 -8.22 -2.53
CA LEU A 44 18.82 -6.97 -2.73
C LEU A 44 17.59 -6.88 -1.82
N ARG A 45 17.02 -8.01 -1.40
CA ARG A 45 15.83 -8.04 -0.54
C ARG A 45 16.10 -7.42 0.82
N ASP A 46 17.30 -7.60 1.37
CA ASP A 46 17.65 -7.10 2.69
C ASP A 46 17.97 -5.61 2.68
N GLU A 47 18.41 -5.07 1.54
CA GLU A 47 18.63 -3.63 1.35
C GLU A 47 17.33 -2.83 1.19
N ILE A 48 16.24 -3.47 0.73
CA ILE A 48 14.95 -2.80 0.53
C ILE A 48 14.22 -2.63 1.87
N MET A 49 14.28 -1.40 2.40
CA MET A 49 13.52 -1.01 3.59
C MET A 49 12.00 -0.89 3.32
N PRO A 50 11.15 -1.17 4.31
CA PRO A 50 9.70 -0.93 4.21
C PRO A 50 9.37 0.56 4.06
N ASN A 51 8.38 0.87 3.21
CA ASN A 51 7.83 2.22 3.11
C ASN A 51 6.74 2.43 4.17
N ASN A 52 7.15 2.88 5.36
CA ASN A 52 6.23 3.22 6.43
C ASN A 52 5.41 4.48 6.06
N LEU A 53 4.16 4.53 6.51
CA LEU A 53 3.23 5.62 6.23
C LEU A 53 2.90 6.35 7.53
N ILE A 54 2.89 7.69 7.46
CA ILE A 54 2.34 8.55 8.51
C ILE A 54 1.10 9.21 7.89
N LEU A 55 -0.08 8.86 8.42
CA LEU A 55 -1.35 9.46 8.00
C LEU A 55 -1.65 10.64 8.92
N ILE A 56 -1.99 11.79 8.33
CA ILE A 56 -2.28 13.03 9.05
C ILE A 56 -3.66 13.52 8.64
N GLY A 57 -4.57 13.65 9.60
CA GLY A 57 -5.94 14.13 9.37
C GLY A 57 -6.73 14.28 10.66
N PRO A 58 -7.87 15.00 10.63
CA PRO A 58 -8.76 15.13 11.79
C PRO A 58 -9.48 13.81 12.09
N THR A 59 -10.21 13.75 13.21
CA THR A 59 -10.92 12.54 13.61
C THR A 59 -12.11 12.23 12.68
N GLY A 60 -12.38 10.94 12.47
CA GLY A 60 -13.55 10.46 11.71
C GLY A 60 -13.45 10.56 10.18
N VAL A 61 -12.26 10.80 9.62
CA VAL A 61 -12.08 10.99 8.16
C VAL A 61 -11.65 9.74 7.38
N GLY A 62 -11.25 8.67 8.07
CA GLY A 62 -10.75 7.44 7.47
C GLY A 62 -11.77 6.33 7.58
#